data_AF-A0AAD7MFG0-F1
#
_entry.id   AF-A0AAD7MFG0-F1
#
_cell.length_a   1.000
_cell.length_b   1.000
_cell.length_c   1.000
_cell.angle_alpha   90.00
_cell.angle_beta   90.00
_cell.angle_gamma   90.00
#
_symmetry.space_group_name_H-M   'P 1'
#
loop_
_entity.id
_entity.type
_entity.pdbx_description
1 polymer ?
#
loop_
_entity_poly.entity_id
_entity_poly.type
_entity_poly.pdbx_seq_one_letter_code
_entity_poly.pdbx_strand_id
1 'polypeptide(L)'
;SGYGVLSCLLVSSVSGGILGRRAFGGELNVQAAYYMLAIMVIFAGSVGIYNVKKDTRRHRKWMLRMVSYFATVITARLIMLAARQIITDIGTYYSIWRCDEIMTLLSNTTAFPECTAPGVNPASVWTAVHASTHDGPLYSSSSVRAVEGMALWVAMLIHIAGVEVYINKTESSNQVRLGYALEPLEVNGPSGSY
;
A
#
# COMPACT_ATOMS: atom_id res chain seq x y z
N SER A 1 12.94 13.39 17.38
CA SER A 1 11.55 13.55 17.87
C SER A 1 10.58 12.71 17.07
N GLY A 2 9.66 11.99 17.72
CA GLY A 2 8.62 11.19 17.04
C GLY A 2 7.70 11.99 16.10
N TYR A 3 7.53 13.29 16.35
CA TYR A 3 6.78 14.19 15.47
C TYR A 3 7.36 14.30 14.05
N GLY A 4 8.69 14.21 13.89
CA GLY A 4 9.33 14.24 12.57
C GLY A 4 9.07 12.97 11.76
N VAL A 5 8.96 11.81 12.42
CA VAL A 5 8.58 10.55 11.78
C VAL A 5 7.14 10.64 11.29
N LEU A 6 6.23 11.18 12.10
CA LEU A 6 4.84 11.36 11.71
C LEU A 6 4.69 12.29 10.50
N SER A 7 5.43 13.41 10.44
CA SER A 7 5.37 14.30 9.28
C SER A 7 5.87 13.62 8.00
N CYS A 8 6.95 12.82 8.07
CA CYS A 8 7.42 12.05 6.93
C CYS A 8 6.41 10.97 6.50
N LEU A 9 5.73 10.34 7.45
CA LEU A 9 4.69 9.34 7.17
C LEU A 9 3.45 9.95 6.51
N LEU A 10 3.05 11.15 6.92
CA LEU A 10 1.96 11.89 6.28
C LEU A 10 2.33 12.23 4.84
N VAL A 11 3.53 12.81 4.63
CA VAL A 11 4.01 13.18 3.30
C VAL A 11 4.12 11.96 2.39
N SER A 12 4.68 10.84 2.86
CA SER A 12 4.78 9.61 2.07
C SER A 12 3.43 9.00 1.74
N SER A 13 2.46 9.03 2.66
CA SER A 13 1.09 8.54 2.41
C SER A 13 0.38 9.39 1.35
N VAL A 14 0.52 10.72 1.40
CA VAL A 14 -0.04 11.64 0.40
C VAL A 14 0.62 11.42 -0.97
N SER A 15 1.95 11.30 -1.01
CA SER A 15 2.68 11.01 -2.24
C SER A 15 2.27 9.68 -2.87
N GLY A 16 2.02 8.64 -2.07
CA GLY A 16 1.50 7.35 -2.53
C GLY A 16 0.14 7.49 -3.24
N GLY A 17 -0.80 8.24 -2.65
CA GLY A 17 -2.11 8.48 -3.28
C GLY A 17 -2.02 9.31 -4.58
N ILE A 18 -1.10 10.28 -4.64
CA ILE A 18 -0.86 11.05 -5.88
C ILE A 18 -0.32 10.14 -6.99
N LEU A 19 0.63 9.26 -6.67
CA LEU A 19 1.19 8.28 -7.61
C LEU A 19 0.11 7.29 -8.08
N GLY A 20 -0.75 6.79 -7.19
CA GLY A 20 -1.90 5.95 -7.54
C GLY A 20 -2.77 6.55 -8.64
N ARG A 21 -3.05 7.86 -8.55
CA ARG A 21 -3.91 8.56 -9.50
C ARG A 21 -3.25 8.89 -10.84
N ARG A 22 -1.94 9.17 -10.86
CA ARG A 22 -1.24 9.65 -12.06
C ARG A 22 -0.39 8.58 -12.74
N ALA A 23 0.29 7.72 -11.98
CA ALA A 23 1.23 6.73 -12.50
C ALA A 23 0.57 5.38 -12.81
N PHE A 24 -0.47 4.99 -12.05
CA PHE A 24 -1.14 3.70 -12.20
C PHE A 24 -2.49 3.80 -12.96
N GLY A 25 -2.70 4.89 -13.70
CA GLY A 25 -3.91 5.07 -14.50
C GLY A 25 -5.12 5.61 -13.76
N GLY A 26 -5.01 5.79 -12.44
CA GLY A 26 -6.11 6.33 -11.63
C GLY A 26 -7.30 5.39 -11.50
N GLU A 27 -7.08 4.07 -11.58
CA GLU A 27 -8.14 3.11 -11.26
C GLU A 27 -8.64 3.31 -9.83
N LEU A 28 -9.98 3.30 -9.67
CA LEU A 28 -10.63 3.51 -8.38
C LEU A 28 -10.18 2.48 -7.33
N ASN A 29 -9.87 1.25 -7.77
CA ASN A 29 -9.38 0.19 -6.91
C ASN A 29 -8.03 0.55 -6.26
N VAL A 30 -7.06 1.02 -7.07
CA VAL A 30 -5.74 1.44 -6.59
C VAL A 30 -5.86 2.65 -5.67
N GLN A 31 -6.68 3.64 -6.05
CA GLN A 31 -6.93 4.82 -5.24
C GLN A 31 -7.53 4.48 -3.87
N ALA A 32 -8.56 3.62 -3.85
CA ALA A 32 -9.20 3.19 -2.62
C ALA A 32 -8.22 2.48 -1.68
N ALA A 33 -7.37 1.58 -2.22
CA ALA A 33 -6.35 0.90 -1.43
C ALA A 33 -5.35 1.89 -0.78
N TYR A 34 -4.86 2.88 -1.55
CA TYR A 34 -3.95 3.91 -1.01
C TYR A 34 -4.62 4.79 0.04
N TYR A 35 -5.87 5.20 -0.18
CA TYR A 35 -6.60 6.03 0.80
C TYR A 35 -6.87 5.26 2.09
N MET A 36 -7.27 4.00 1.99
CA MET A 36 -7.45 3.15 3.17
C MET A 36 -6.13 2.96 3.93
N LEU A 37 -5.03 2.70 3.23
CA LEU A 37 -3.70 2.59 3.85
C LEU A 37 -3.31 3.88 4.59
N ALA A 38 -3.49 5.04 3.95
CA ALA A 38 -3.19 6.33 4.55
C ALA A 38 -4.01 6.58 5.83
N ILE A 39 -5.32 6.32 5.79
CA ILE A 39 -6.20 6.47 6.96
C ILE A 39 -5.72 5.59 8.11
N MET A 40 -5.38 4.33 7.84
CA MET A 40 -4.91 3.40 8.89
C MET A 40 -3.58 3.84 9.50
N VAL A 41 -2.62 4.30 8.70
CA VAL A 41 -1.32 4.78 9.19
C VAL A 41 -1.50 6.03 10.05
N ILE A 42 -2.31 6.99 9.57
CA ILE A 42 -2.60 8.24 10.29
C ILE A 42 -3.33 7.95 11.59
N PHE A 43 -4.35 7.09 11.56
CA PHE A 43 -5.11 6.69 12.73
C PHE A 43 -4.22 6.02 13.78
N ALA A 44 -3.44 5.00 13.37
CA ALA A 44 -2.53 4.30 14.27
C ALA A 44 -1.48 5.25 14.87
N GLY A 45 -0.96 6.19 14.07
CA GLY A 45 -0.03 7.20 14.56
C GLY A 45 -0.62 8.20 15.52
N SER A 46 -1.83 8.66 15.25
CA SER A 46 -2.54 9.63 16.10
C SER A 46 -2.84 9.02 17.47
N VAL A 47 -3.34 7.78 17.50
CA VAL A 47 -3.59 7.04 18.75
C VAL A 47 -2.28 6.71 19.46
N GLY A 48 -1.22 6.37 18.73
CA GLY A 48 0.11 6.15 19.29
C GLY A 48 0.63 7.39 20.03
N ILE A 49 0.57 8.56 19.41
CA ILE A 49 1.05 9.83 20.00
C ILE A 49 0.19 10.25 21.19
N TYR A 50 -1.14 10.12 21.08
CA TYR A 50 -2.05 10.44 22.19
C TYR A 50 -1.72 9.65 23.46
N ASN A 51 -1.28 8.39 23.32
CA ASN A 51 -0.96 7.52 24.45
C ASN A 51 0.49 7.65 24.94
N VAL A 52 1.38 8.43 24.29
CA VAL A 52 2.80 8.58 24.70
C VAL A 52 2.93 8.93 26.18
N LYS A 53 2.12 9.88 26.66
CA LYS A 53 2.18 10.36 28.05
C LYS A 53 1.20 9.64 28.99
N LYS A 54 0.21 8.92 28.44
CA LYS A 54 -0.86 8.27 29.22
C LYS A 54 -0.53 6.82 29.54
N ASP A 55 -0.15 6.04 28.54
CA ASP A 55 0.13 4.62 28.67
C ASP A 55 1.14 4.21 27.60
N THR A 56 2.38 4.03 28.02
CA THR A 56 3.50 3.68 27.14
C THR A 56 3.31 2.30 26.49
N ARG A 57 2.52 1.40 27.08
CA ARG A 57 2.21 0.08 26.51
C ARG A 57 1.28 0.21 25.32
N ARG A 58 0.22 1.01 25.45
CA ARG A 58 -0.69 1.31 24.32
C ARG A 58 0.07 2.03 23.23
N HIS A 59 0.94 2.99 23.58
CA HIS A 59 1.83 3.63 22.63
C HIS A 59 2.64 2.61 21.82
N ARG A 60 3.34 1.67 22.48
CA ARG A 60 4.12 0.63 21.79
C ARG A 60 3.27 -0.21 20.84
N LYS A 61 2.10 -0.70 21.30
CA LYS A 61 1.19 -1.51 20.47
C LYS A 61 0.73 -0.75 19.22
N TRP A 62 0.36 0.52 19.34
CA TRP A 62 -0.09 1.34 18.21
C TRP A 62 1.05 1.75 17.28
N MET A 63 2.26 1.99 17.80
CA MET A 63 3.44 2.22 16.97
C MET A 63 3.82 0.98 16.14
N LEU A 64 3.70 -0.23 16.70
CA LEU A 64 3.91 -1.48 15.95
C LEU A 64 2.91 -1.63 14.79
N ARG A 65 1.64 -1.33 15.03
CA ARG A 65 0.60 -1.31 13.97
C ARG A 65 0.96 -0.35 12.84
N MET A 66 1.33 0.88 13.20
CA MET A 66 1.74 1.89 12.22
C MET A 66 2.93 1.43 11.36
N VAL A 67 3.99 0.89 11.98
CA VAL A 67 5.18 0.40 11.26
C VAL A 67 4.82 -0.78 10.35
N SER A 68 3.99 -1.72 10.81
CA SER A 68 3.51 -2.83 9.98
C SER A 68 2.73 -2.32 8.77
N TYR A 69 1.81 -1.37 8.96
CA TYR A 69 1.03 -0.81 7.86
C TYR A 69 1.94 -0.10 6.85
N PHE A 70 2.97 0.62 7.29
CA PHE A 70 3.92 1.25 6.37
C PHE A 70 4.68 0.23 5.51
N ALA A 71 5.02 -0.95 6.06
CA ALA A 71 5.68 -2.02 5.32
C ALA A 71 4.81 -2.62 4.19
N THR A 72 3.50 -2.40 4.20
CA THR A 72 2.55 -2.82 3.15
C THR A 72 3.01 -2.41 1.75
N VAL A 73 3.52 -1.18 1.58
CA VAL A 73 3.93 -0.68 0.26
C VAL A 73 5.10 -1.50 -0.29
N ILE A 74 6.04 -1.92 0.56
CA ILE A 74 7.20 -2.72 0.17
C ILE A 74 6.73 -4.13 -0.23
N THR A 75 5.90 -4.76 0.60
CA THR A 75 5.37 -6.09 0.33
C THR A 75 4.51 -6.11 -0.94
N ALA A 76 3.70 -5.07 -1.17
CA ALA A 76 2.90 -4.93 -2.39
C ALA A 76 3.78 -4.89 -3.65
N ARG A 77 4.96 -4.23 -3.61
CA ARG A 77 5.90 -4.22 -4.75
C ARG A 77 6.43 -5.62 -5.06
N LEU A 78 6.73 -6.43 -4.03
CA LEU A 78 7.17 -7.80 -4.22
C LEU A 78 6.07 -8.67 -4.83
N ILE A 79 4.84 -8.55 -4.32
CA ILE A 79 3.67 -9.28 -4.85
C ILE A 79 3.41 -8.87 -6.31
N MET A 80 3.47 -7.57 -6.62
CA MET A 80 3.31 -7.04 -7.97
C MET A 80 4.34 -7.63 -8.95
N LEU A 81 5.62 -7.74 -8.55
CA LEU A 81 6.67 -8.31 -9.41
C LEU A 81 6.41 -9.76 -9.78
N ALA A 82 5.81 -10.54 -8.88
CA ALA A 82 5.38 -11.92 -9.16
C ALA A 82 4.08 -11.95 -9.98
N ALA A 83 3.07 -11.19 -9.56
CA ALA A 83 1.75 -11.17 -10.18
C ALA A 83 1.78 -10.76 -11.65
N ARG A 84 2.63 -9.79 -12.02
CA ARG A 84 2.77 -9.35 -13.42
C ARG A 84 3.24 -10.46 -14.36
N GLN A 85 4.07 -11.40 -13.88
CA GLN A 85 4.52 -12.54 -14.68
C GLN A 85 3.35 -13.52 -14.88
N ILE A 86 2.64 -13.83 -13.80
CA ILE A 86 1.49 -14.73 -13.82
C ILE A 86 0.42 -14.26 -14.80
N ILE A 87 0.03 -12.97 -14.75
CA ILE A 87 -1.00 -12.46 -15.67
C ILE A 87 -0.52 -12.40 -17.13
N THR A 88 0.79 -12.25 -17.34
CA THR A 88 1.39 -12.27 -18.67
C THR A 88 1.29 -13.68 -19.27
N ASP A 89 1.60 -14.71 -18.48
CA ASP A 89 1.48 -16.11 -18.90
C ASP A 89 0.03 -16.52 -19.20
N ILE A 90 -0.94 -15.97 -18.46
CA ILE A 90 -2.37 -16.19 -18.72
C ILE A 90 -2.82 -15.48 -20.01
N GLY A 91 -2.33 -14.27 -20.26
CA GLY A 91 -2.55 -13.54 -21.50
C GLY A 91 -3.97 -13.00 -21.72
N THR A 92 -4.88 -13.09 -20.75
CA THR A 92 -6.29 -12.63 -20.88
C THR A 92 -6.58 -11.32 -20.14
N TYR A 93 -5.56 -10.69 -19.54
CA TYR A 93 -5.74 -9.47 -18.74
C TYR A 93 -5.47 -8.20 -19.57
N TYR A 94 -6.27 -7.17 -19.31
CA TYR A 94 -6.17 -5.87 -19.97
C TYR A 94 -6.33 -4.76 -18.93
N SER A 95 -5.67 -3.63 -19.16
CA SER A 95 -5.91 -2.39 -18.39
C SER A 95 -6.38 -1.27 -19.31
N ILE A 96 -7.11 -0.31 -18.77
CA ILE A 96 -7.77 0.75 -19.54
C ILE A 96 -6.84 1.96 -19.66
N TRP A 97 -6.43 2.36 -20.85
CA TRP A 97 -5.52 3.48 -21.10
C TRP A 97 -6.18 4.59 -21.89
N ARG A 98 -5.71 5.82 -21.70
CA ARG A 98 -6.12 6.94 -22.57
C ARG A 98 -5.32 6.94 -23.86
N CYS A 99 -5.94 7.38 -24.95
CA CYS A 99 -5.28 7.47 -26.24
C CYS A 99 -4.12 8.49 -26.24
N ASP A 100 -4.22 9.59 -25.50
CA ASP A 100 -3.11 10.54 -25.33
C ASP A 100 -1.88 9.88 -24.69
N GLU A 101 -2.06 9.06 -23.65
CA GLU A 101 -1.00 8.28 -23.00
C GLU A 101 -0.36 7.28 -23.99
N ILE A 102 -1.17 6.56 -24.77
CA ILE A 102 -0.68 5.59 -25.75
C ILE A 102 0.17 6.28 -26.83
N MET A 103 -0.30 7.41 -27.38
CA MET A 103 0.42 8.15 -28.41
C MET A 103 1.76 8.72 -27.92
N THR A 104 1.90 8.97 -26.61
CA THR A 104 3.20 9.39 -26.04
C THR A 104 4.18 8.24 -25.85
N LEU A 105 3.69 7.01 -25.64
CA LEU A 105 4.51 5.83 -25.37
C LEU A 105 4.81 5.00 -26.63
N LEU A 106 3.98 5.12 -27.67
CA LEU A 106 4.04 4.28 -28.85
C LEU A 106 4.18 5.15 -30.12
N SER A 107 5.28 4.94 -30.85
CA SER A 107 5.52 5.65 -32.13
C SER A 107 4.60 5.17 -33.26
N ASN A 108 4.07 3.96 -33.17
CA ASN A 108 3.17 3.39 -34.16
C ASN A 108 1.84 2.96 -33.50
N THR A 109 0.79 3.73 -33.75
CA THR A 109 -0.53 3.58 -33.11
C THR A 109 -1.53 2.79 -33.97
N THR A 110 -1.08 2.12 -35.04
CA THR A 110 -1.96 1.33 -35.93
C THR A 110 -2.68 0.20 -35.22
N ALA A 111 -2.12 -0.33 -34.13
CA ALA A 111 -2.75 -1.34 -33.28
C ALA A 111 -3.96 -0.81 -32.49
N PHE A 112 -4.12 0.52 -32.39
CA PHE A 112 -5.18 1.19 -31.66
C PHE A 112 -5.96 2.14 -32.60
N PRO A 113 -6.80 1.60 -33.51
CA PRO A 113 -7.54 2.41 -34.49
C PRO A 113 -8.50 3.40 -33.83
N GLU A 114 -8.99 3.09 -32.63
CA GLU A 114 -9.85 3.98 -31.83
C GLU A 114 -9.14 5.29 -31.44
N CYS A 115 -7.81 5.27 -31.36
CA CYS A 115 -7.00 6.44 -31.04
C CYS A 115 -6.60 7.28 -32.26
N THR A 116 -6.77 6.75 -33.47
CA THR A 116 -6.34 7.41 -34.73
C THR A 116 -7.50 7.79 -35.66
N ALA A 117 -8.74 7.51 -35.25
CA ALA A 117 -9.93 7.85 -36.01
C ALA A 117 -10.05 9.38 -36.25
N PRO A 118 -10.42 9.81 -37.46
CA PRO A 118 -10.49 11.23 -37.81
C PRO A 118 -11.54 11.96 -36.96
N GLY A 119 -11.18 13.13 -36.42
CA GLY A 119 -12.07 13.97 -35.59
C GLY A 119 -12.16 13.56 -34.11
N VAL A 120 -11.46 12.51 -33.69
CA VAL A 120 -11.40 12.09 -32.28
C VAL A 120 -10.38 12.92 -31.51
N ASN A 121 -10.75 13.37 -30.31
CA ASN A 121 -9.80 13.95 -29.36
C ASN A 121 -9.14 12.82 -28.52
N PRO A 122 -7.83 12.56 -28.66
CA PRO A 122 -7.14 11.50 -27.93
C PRO A 122 -7.20 11.64 -26.39
N ALA A 123 -7.45 12.85 -25.88
CA ALA A 123 -7.55 13.10 -24.45
C ALA A 123 -8.89 12.61 -23.83
N SER A 124 -9.92 12.37 -24.65
CA SER A 124 -11.24 11.93 -24.19
C SER A 124 -11.55 10.47 -24.47
N VAL A 125 -10.69 9.77 -25.20
CA VAL A 125 -10.91 8.37 -25.60
C VAL A 125 -10.04 7.43 -24.78
N TRP A 126 -10.66 6.31 -24.41
CA TRP A 126 -10.05 5.26 -23.61
C TRP A 126 -10.15 3.93 -24.36
N THR A 127 -9.07 3.16 -24.36
CA THR A 127 -8.99 1.83 -24.98
C THR A 127 -8.35 0.83 -24.03
N ALA A 128 -8.72 -0.45 -24.16
CA ALA A 128 -8.06 -1.52 -23.45
C ALA A 128 -6.69 -1.82 -24.06
N VAL A 129 -5.67 -2.02 -23.21
CA VAL A 129 -4.31 -2.41 -23.59
C VAL A 129 -3.99 -3.72 -22.89
N HIS A 130 -3.49 -4.69 -23.65
CA HIS A 130 -3.11 -5.99 -23.11
C HIS A 130 -2.02 -5.88 -22.05
N ALA A 131 -2.12 -6.68 -21.00
CA ALA A 131 -1.24 -6.65 -19.84
C ALA A 131 -0.17 -7.73 -19.97
N SER A 132 1.00 -7.37 -20.50
CA SER A 132 2.09 -8.32 -20.77
C SER A 132 3.47 -7.70 -20.53
N THR A 133 4.36 -8.42 -19.84
CA THR A 133 5.74 -7.96 -19.65
C THR A 133 6.67 -8.20 -20.84
N HIS A 134 6.23 -8.93 -21.88
CA HIS A 134 7.08 -9.29 -23.02
C HIS A 134 6.91 -8.39 -24.24
N ASP A 135 5.75 -7.73 -24.38
CA ASP A 135 5.36 -7.06 -25.64
C ASP A 135 5.79 -5.59 -25.76
N GLY A 136 6.64 -5.11 -24.85
CA GLY A 136 7.23 -3.76 -24.89
C GLY A 136 6.79 -2.86 -23.72
N PRO A 137 7.20 -1.57 -23.72
CA PRO A 137 7.05 -0.69 -22.57
C PRO A 137 5.59 -0.35 -22.24
N LEU A 138 4.73 -0.22 -23.25
CA LEU A 138 3.30 0.05 -23.07
C LEU A 138 2.59 -1.13 -22.38
N TYR A 139 2.76 -2.34 -22.92
CA TYR A 139 2.16 -3.57 -22.39
C TYR A 139 2.72 -3.93 -21.01
N SER A 140 4.03 -3.69 -20.79
CA SER A 140 4.67 -3.93 -19.49
C SER A 140 4.12 -2.98 -18.43
N SER A 141 3.90 -1.71 -18.78
CA SER A 141 3.22 -0.75 -17.90
C SER A 141 1.76 -1.13 -17.65
N SER A 142 1.07 -1.68 -18.65
CA SER A 142 -0.28 -2.22 -18.51
C SER A 142 -0.34 -3.38 -17.50
N SER A 143 0.65 -4.28 -17.52
CA SER A 143 0.76 -5.37 -16.55
C SER A 143 0.91 -4.90 -15.11
N VAL A 144 1.70 -3.84 -14.88
CA VAL A 144 1.88 -3.24 -13.56
C VAL A 144 0.58 -2.60 -13.08
N ARG A 145 -0.10 -1.85 -13.95
CA ARG A 145 -1.39 -1.21 -13.63
C ARG A 145 -2.46 -2.22 -13.25
N ALA A 146 -2.57 -3.32 -14.00
CA ALA A 146 -3.57 -4.35 -13.77
C ALA A 146 -3.44 -5.04 -12.39
N VAL A 147 -2.21 -5.24 -11.88
CA VAL A 147 -1.98 -6.00 -10.65
C VAL A 147 -1.77 -5.13 -9.41
N GLU A 148 -1.44 -3.84 -9.55
CA GLU A 148 -1.09 -2.94 -8.44
C GLU A 148 -2.16 -2.92 -7.34
N GLY A 149 -3.43 -2.76 -7.73
CA GLY A 149 -4.53 -2.64 -6.77
C GLY A 149 -4.70 -3.91 -5.95
N MET A 150 -4.69 -5.07 -6.62
CA MET A 150 -4.76 -6.37 -5.96
C MET A 150 -3.56 -6.59 -5.02
N ALA A 151 -2.35 -6.27 -5.48
CA ALA A 151 -1.14 -6.46 -4.68
C ALA A 151 -1.16 -5.61 -3.40
N LEU A 152 -1.66 -4.37 -3.47
CA LEU A 152 -1.83 -3.51 -2.29
C LEU A 152 -2.85 -4.09 -1.31
N TRP A 153 -4.01 -4.57 -1.77
CA TRP A 153 -5.01 -5.18 -0.90
C TRP A 153 -4.50 -6.44 -0.20
N VAL A 154 -3.84 -7.34 -0.95
CA VAL A 154 -3.30 -8.58 -0.39
C VAL A 154 -2.21 -8.27 0.63
N ALA A 155 -1.26 -7.38 0.31
CA ALA A 155 -0.24 -6.94 1.24
C ALA A 155 -0.85 -6.34 2.51
N MET A 156 -1.89 -5.52 2.35
CA MET A 156 -2.55 -4.86 3.47
C MET A 156 -3.15 -5.86 4.45
N LEU A 157 -3.86 -6.88 3.94
CA LEU A 157 -4.42 -7.95 4.77
C LEU A 157 -3.34 -8.74 5.51
N ILE A 158 -2.23 -9.05 4.85
CA ILE A 158 -1.07 -9.73 5.47
C ILE A 158 -0.54 -8.90 6.65
N HIS A 159 -0.39 -7.59 6.47
CA HIS A 159 0.15 -6.72 7.51
C HIS A 159 -0.82 -6.44 8.66
N ILE A 160 -2.13 -6.37 8.38
CA ILE A 160 -3.19 -6.26 9.40
C ILE A 160 -3.24 -7.53 10.26
N ALA A 161 -3.35 -8.70 9.63
CA ALA A 161 -3.40 -9.96 10.37
C ALA A 161 -2.06 -10.24 11.08
N GLY A 162 -0.94 -10.04 10.39
CA GLY A 162 0.40 -10.31 10.90
C GLY A 162 0.74 -9.50 12.14
N VAL A 163 0.36 -8.22 12.20
CA VAL A 163 0.67 -7.39 13.37
C VAL A 163 -0.15 -7.77 14.59
N GLU A 164 -1.42 -8.17 14.43
CA GLU A 164 -2.24 -8.63 15.56
C GLU A 164 -1.72 -9.97 16.11
N VAL A 165 -1.36 -10.90 15.22
CA VAL A 165 -0.73 -12.16 15.63
C VAL A 165 0.59 -11.89 16.37
N TYR A 166 1.41 -10.96 15.87
CA TYR A 166 2.66 -10.58 16.52
C TYR A 166 2.45 -9.95 17.91
N ILE A 167 1.50 -9.01 18.04
CA ILE A 167 1.19 -8.35 19.31
C ILE A 167 0.67 -9.37 20.33
N ASN A 168 -0.23 -10.27 19.93
CA ASN A 168 -0.79 -11.28 20.84
C ASN A 168 0.30 -12.25 21.34
N LYS A 169 1.20 -12.70 20.46
CA LYS A 169 2.31 -13.59 20.85
C LYS A 169 3.35 -12.90 21.73
N THR A 170 3.58 -11.60 21.54
CA THR A 170 4.57 -10.83 22.32
C THR A 170 3.99 -10.18 23.56
N GLU A 171 2.71 -10.43 23.88
CA GLU A 171 2.04 -9.78 25.00
C GLU A 171 2.67 -10.12 26.36
N SER A 172 3.02 -11.40 26.56
CA SER A 172 3.68 -11.89 27.78
C SER A 172 5.09 -11.34 27.98
N SER A 173 5.78 -10.99 26.89
CA SER A 173 7.13 -10.40 26.92
C SER A 173 7.15 -8.88 27.18
N ASN A 174 5.99 -8.26 27.37
CA ASN A 174 5.94 -6.82 27.65
C ASN A 174 6.55 -6.52 29.02
N GLN A 175 7.42 -5.50 29.05
CA GLN A 175 7.98 -4.97 30.28
C GLN A 175 7.20 -3.76 30.78
N VAL A 176 7.05 -3.65 32.09
CA VAL A 176 6.46 -2.51 32.79
C VAL A 176 7.58 -1.57 33.22
N ARG A 177 7.38 -0.27 33.03
CA ARG A 177 8.32 0.73 33.54
C ARG A 177 7.97 1.05 34.99
N LEU A 178 8.79 0.55 35.93
CA LEU A 178 8.74 0.88 37.36
C LEU A 178 9.91 1.82 37.66
N GLY A 179 9.62 3.12 37.74
CA GLY A 179 10.64 4.16 37.90
C GLY A 179 11.61 4.23 36.71
N TYR A 180 12.87 3.86 36.93
CA TYR A 180 13.97 3.85 35.94
C TYR A 180 14.30 2.45 35.40
N ALA A 181 13.67 1.39 35.90
CA ALA A 181 13.86 0.02 35.44
C ALA A 181 12.69 -0.47 34.57
N LEU A 182 12.98 -1.35 33.62
CA LEU A 182 11.99 -2.10 32.84
C LEU A 182 11.95 -3.53 33.37
N GLU A 183 10.83 -3.93 33.98
CA GLU A 183 10.65 -5.25 34.56
C GLU A 183 9.68 -6.08 33.71
N PRO A 184 10.00 -7.36 33.38
CA PRO A 184 9.04 -8.23 32.70
C PRO A 184 7.83 -8.51 33.60
N LEU A 185 6.66 -8.74 32.99
CA LEU A 185 5.48 -9.23 33.71
C LEU A 185 5.84 -10.54 34.42
N GLU A 186 5.89 -10.55 35.75
CA GLU A 186 6.01 -11.80 36.49
C GLU A 186 4.77 -12.66 36.23
N VAL A 187 4.94 -13.77 35.52
CA VAL A 187 3.85 -14.70 35.18
C VAL A 187 3.41 -15.53 36.40
N ASN A 188 4.07 -15.41 37.57
CA ASN A 188 3.69 -16.12 38.80
C ASN A 188 3.90 -15.25 40.05
N GLY A 189 2.89 -14.46 40.41
CA GLY A 189 2.74 -13.84 41.73
C GLY A 189 1.25 -13.81 42.10
N PRO A 190 0.85 -14.21 43.33
CA PRO A 190 -0.52 -14.55 43.64
C PRO A 190 -1.44 -13.32 43.59
N SER A 191 -2.70 -13.56 43.23
CA SER A 191 -3.85 -12.66 43.34
C SER A 191 -3.69 -11.58 44.41
N GLY A 192 -3.58 -10.31 43.99
CA GLY A 192 -3.51 -9.20 44.93
C GLY A 192 -3.47 -7.86 44.22
N SER A 193 -4.66 -7.24 44.12
CA SER A 193 -4.94 -5.80 44.08
C SER A 193 -3.74 -4.86 44.06
N TYR A 194 -3.62 -4.01 43.02
CA TYR A 194 -3.57 -2.53 43.10
C TYR A 194 -3.73 -1.95 41.68
#